data_AF-A0A7S2VZL9-F1
#
_entry.id   AF-A0A7S2VZL9-F1
#
_cell.length_a   1.000
_cell.length_b   1.000
_cell.length_c   1.000
_cell.angle_alpha   90.00
_cell.angle_beta   90.00
_cell.angle_gamma   90.00
#
_symmetry.space_group_name_H-M   'P 1'
#
loop_
_entity.id
_entity.type
_entity.pdbx_description
1 polymer ?
#
loop_
_entity_poly.entity_id
_entity_poly.type
_entity_poly.pdbx_seq_one_letter_code
_entity_poly.pdbx_strand_id
1 'polypeptide(L)'
;MNDDYHQTYADVLVTIDVLSNDNGDYDSSTTKKLTDTRNGNIDKKTDNTFTHIPNAGYVGFDTFTYDICNANISVSSSATVNMTIITHPKTNDDYDETYVDVLVTIHILSNDNDDYT
;
A
#
# COMPACT_ATOMS: atom_id res chain seq x y z
N MET A 1 12.97 3.35 -17.87
CA MET A 1 12.14 2.65 -16.89
C MET A 1 12.96 2.48 -15.63
N ASN A 2 12.41 2.99 -14.55
CA ASN A 2 12.92 2.91 -13.19
C ASN A 2 12.19 1.80 -12.46
N ASP A 3 12.84 1.22 -11.45
CA ASP A 3 12.17 0.26 -10.56
C ASP A 3 11.20 0.98 -9.62
N ASP A 4 10.11 0.31 -9.26
CA ASP A 4 9.06 0.83 -8.39
C ASP A 4 9.18 0.28 -6.97
N TYR A 5 8.82 1.09 -5.97
CA TYR A 5 8.90 0.73 -4.56
C TYR A 5 7.63 1.11 -3.82
N HIS A 6 7.01 0.14 -3.15
CA HIS A 6 5.77 0.34 -2.39
C HIS A 6 5.86 -0.32 -1.02
N GLN A 7 5.15 0.26 -0.05
CA GLN A 7 4.90 -0.35 1.25
C GLN A 7 3.40 -0.44 1.49
N THR A 8 2.94 -1.59 1.99
CA THR A 8 1.55 -1.81 2.39
C THR A 8 1.48 -2.61 3.68
N TYR A 9 0.29 -2.72 4.26
CA TYR A 9 0.02 -3.61 5.37
C TYR A 9 -0.38 -5.01 4.88
N ALA A 10 -0.14 -6.03 5.71
CA ALA A 10 -0.64 -7.39 5.46
C ALA A 10 -2.16 -7.36 5.19
N ASP A 11 -2.65 -8.22 4.30
CA ASP A 11 -4.08 -8.36 3.96
C ASP A 11 -4.74 -7.13 3.31
N VAL A 12 -3.96 -6.10 2.94
CA VAL A 12 -4.46 -4.89 2.30
C VAL A 12 -4.15 -4.92 0.80
N LEU A 13 -5.19 -4.78 -0.02
CA LEU A 13 -5.03 -4.56 -1.47
C LEU A 13 -4.31 -3.23 -1.70
N VAL A 14 -3.26 -3.25 -2.51
CA VAL A 14 -2.55 -2.05 -2.97
C VAL A 14 -2.73 -1.91 -4.48
N THR A 15 -2.91 -0.66 -4.93
CA THR A 15 -2.88 -0.29 -6.35
C THR A 15 -1.56 0.42 -6.63
N ILE A 16 -0.88 0.00 -7.68
CA ILE A 16 0.49 0.39 -8.03
C ILE A 16 0.45 1.02 -9.42
N ASP A 17 0.77 2.31 -9.50
CA ASP A 17 1.03 3.00 -10.77
C ASP A 17 2.52 2.88 -11.10
N VAL A 18 2.82 1.96 -12.03
CA VAL A 18 4.19 1.64 -12.41
C VAL A 18 4.85 2.70 -13.29
N LEU A 19 4.12 3.72 -13.74
CA LEU A 19 4.71 4.82 -14.51
C LEU A 19 4.93 6.09 -13.68
N SER A 20 4.55 6.07 -12.41
CA SER A 20 4.58 7.26 -11.54
C SER A 20 5.97 7.88 -11.36
N ASN A 21 7.03 7.08 -11.44
CA ASN A 21 8.42 7.51 -11.32
C ASN A 21 9.19 7.48 -12.66
N ASP A 22 8.49 7.26 -13.76
CA ASP A 22 9.06 7.06 -15.07
C ASP A 22 8.91 8.27 -15.97
N ASN A 23 10.01 8.64 -16.62
CA ASN A 23 10.04 9.71 -17.61
C ASN A 23 10.23 9.08 -18.99
N GLY A 24 9.28 9.28 -19.89
CA GLY A 24 9.33 8.73 -21.24
C GLY A 24 7.98 8.78 -21.96
N ASP A 25 8.02 8.57 -23.28
CA ASP A 25 6.84 8.47 -24.14
C ASP A 25 6.34 7.01 -24.20
N TYR A 26 5.98 6.49 -23.03
CA TYR A 26 5.50 5.12 -22.90
C TYR A 26 4.00 5.02 -23.23
N ASP A 27 3.61 3.96 -23.92
CA ASP A 27 2.21 3.63 -24.15
C ASP A 27 1.70 2.68 -23.08
N SER A 28 0.93 3.22 -22.12
CA SER A 28 0.30 2.47 -21.03
C SER A 28 -0.55 1.28 -21.49
N SER A 29 -1.08 1.29 -22.71
CA SER A 29 -1.86 0.16 -23.23
C SER A 29 -0.98 -1.08 -23.45
N THR A 30 0.32 -0.88 -23.66
CA THR A 30 1.30 -1.94 -23.94
C THR A 30 1.90 -2.58 -22.69
N THR A 31 1.61 -2.04 -21.50
CA THR A 31 2.13 -2.57 -20.24
C THR A 31 1.80 -4.05 -20.10
N LYS A 32 2.74 -4.89 -19.69
CA LYS A 32 2.49 -6.32 -19.54
C LYS A 32 3.24 -6.87 -18.34
N LYS A 33 2.55 -7.76 -17.63
CA LYS A 33 3.14 -8.55 -16.55
C LYS A 33 4.08 -9.60 -17.13
N LEU A 34 5.31 -9.68 -16.63
CA LEU A 34 6.28 -10.70 -17.03
C LEU A 34 6.39 -11.84 -16.01
N THR A 35 6.38 -11.52 -14.72
CA THR A 35 6.40 -12.50 -13.64
C THR A 35 5.28 -12.25 -12.64
N ASP A 36 4.95 -13.29 -11.87
CA ASP A 36 4.07 -13.19 -10.72
C ASP A 36 4.84 -12.95 -9.43
N THR A 37 4.12 -12.44 -8.44
CA THR A 37 4.54 -12.39 -7.05
C THR A 37 4.55 -13.77 -6.40
N ARG A 38 5.42 -13.98 -5.41
CA ARG A 38 5.50 -15.27 -4.68
C ARG A 38 4.58 -15.31 -3.47
N ASN A 39 4.31 -14.16 -2.86
CA ASN A 39 3.60 -14.07 -1.58
C ASN A 39 2.32 -13.24 -1.67
N GLY A 40 1.64 -13.31 -2.81
CA GLY A 40 0.39 -12.65 -3.08
C GLY A 40 -0.04 -12.86 -4.53
N ASN A 41 -1.19 -12.29 -4.89
CA ASN A 41 -1.66 -12.23 -6.28
C ASN A 41 -1.42 -10.83 -6.85
N ILE A 42 -1.00 -10.76 -8.11
CA ILE A 42 -0.77 -9.52 -8.83
C ILE A 42 -1.58 -9.50 -10.13
N ASP A 43 -2.41 -8.48 -10.33
CA ASP A 43 -3.28 -8.35 -11.50
C ASP A 43 -3.05 -7.02 -12.22
N LYS A 44 -2.76 -7.08 -13.52
CA LYS A 44 -2.70 -5.89 -14.39
C LYS A 44 -4.10 -5.32 -14.59
N LYS A 45 -4.26 -4.01 -14.48
CA LYS A 45 -5.48 -3.27 -14.84
C LYS A 45 -5.36 -2.65 -16.23
N THR A 46 -6.44 -2.00 -16.66
CA THR A 46 -6.51 -1.37 -18.00
C THR A 46 -5.85 0.00 -18.06
N ASP A 47 -5.59 0.63 -16.92
CA ASP A 47 -5.26 2.04 -16.79
C ASP A 47 -3.79 2.30 -16.47
N ASN A 48 -2.88 1.36 -16.76
CA ASN A 48 -1.45 1.31 -16.38
C ASN A 48 -1.15 0.73 -14.99
N THR A 49 -2.17 0.55 -14.15
CA THR A 49 -1.95 0.12 -12.77
C THR A 49 -1.91 -1.40 -12.62
N PHE A 50 -1.35 -1.85 -11.52
CA PHE A 50 -1.46 -3.22 -11.04
C PHE A 50 -2.09 -3.25 -9.65
N THR A 51 -2.87 -4.28 -9.34
CA THR A 51 -3.31 -4.54 -7.96
C THR A 51 -2.58 -5.73 -7.38
N HIS A 52 -2.00 -5.56 -6.19
CA HIS A 52 -1.43 -6.65 -5.41
C HIS A 52 -2.27 -6.88 -4.16
N ILE A 53 -2.52 -8.16 -3.87
CA ILE A 53 -3.11 -8.60 -2.60
C ILE A 53 -2.12 -9.61 -1.99
N PRO A 54 -1.46 -9.29 -0.87
CA PRO A 54 -0.60 -10.24 -0.18
C PRO A 54 -1.37 -11.51 0.22
N ASN A 55 -0.68 -12.63 0.32
CA ASN A 55 -1.22 -13.82 0.95
C ASN A 55 -1.61 -13.51 2.40
N ALA A 56 -2.66 -14.19 2.88
CA ALA A 56 -3.21 -13.93 4.21
C ALA A 56 -2.14 -13.95 5.31
N GLY A 57 -2.01 -12.85 6.06
CA GLY A 57 -1.05 -12.67 7.14
C GLY A 57 0.42 -12.58 6.72
N TYR A 58 0.74 -12.50 5.43
CA TYR A 58 2.12 -12.40 4.97
C TYR A 58 2.75 -11.06 5.36
N VAL A 59 3.96 -11.12 5.89
CA VAL A 59 4.82 -9.97 6.21
C VAL A 59 6.20 -10.27 5.63
N GLY A 60 6.74 -9.34 4.85
CA GLY A 60 8.01 -9.54 4.15
C GLY A 60 8.05 -8.85 2.80
N PHE A 61 8.96 -9.30 1.95
CA PHE A 61 9.16 -8.75 0.61
C PHE A 61 8.43 -9.56 -0.46
N ASP A 62 7.88 -8.86 -1.44
CA ASP A 62 7.33 -9.45 -2.64
C ASP A 62 7.77 -8.65 -3.86
N THR A 63 7.87 -9.30 -5.02
CA THR A 63 8.37 -8.66 -6.23
C THR A 63 7.77 -9.27 -7.48
N PHE A 64 7.58 -8.44 -8.50
CA PHE A 64 7.28 -8.88 -9.86
C PHE A 64 7.95 -7.96 -10.87
N THR A 65 8.06 -8.42 -12.11
CA THR A 65 8.59 -7.61 -13.22
C THR A 65 7.52 -7.39 -14.28
N TYR A 66 7.64 -6.27 -14.97
CA TYR A 66 6.77 -5.88 -16.07
C TYR A 66 7.58 -5.28 -17.22
N ASP A 67 6.97 -5.23 -18.41
CA ASP A 67 7.46 -4.49 -19.56
C ASP A 67 6.45 -3.47 -20.07
N ILE A 68 6.95 -2.42 -20.71
CA ILE A 68 6.14 -1.43 -21.43
C ILE A 68 6.88 -0.96 -22.68
N CYS A 69 6.13 -0.68 -23.75
CA CYS A 69 6.67 -0.19 -25.01
C CYS A 69 6.52 1.34 -25.12
N ASN A 70 7.45 1.97 -25.84
CA ASN A 70 7.26 3.33 -26.30
C ASN A 70 6.16 3.39 -27.37
N ALA A 71 5.31 4.42 -27.30
CA ALA A 71 4.16 4.60 -28.20
C ALA A 71 4.54 4.62 -29.68
N ASN A 72 5.70 5.18 -30.00
CA ASN A 72 6.08 5.53 -31.37
C ASN A 72 7.14 4.61 -32.01
N ILE A 73 7.81 3.75 -31.23
CA ILE A 73 9.07 3.10 -31.68
C ILE A 73 9.12 1.59 -31.43
N SER A 74 8.08 0.99 -30.85
CA SER A 74 8.01 -0.46 -30.55
C SER A 74 9.20 -1.01 -29.75
N VAL A 75 9.92 -0.14 -29.04
CA VAL A 75 10.99 -0.54 -28.12
C VAL A 75 10.37 -0.75 -26.74
N SER A 76 10.50 -1.97 -26.22
CA SER A 76 10.09 -2.33 -24.87
C SER A 76 11.24 -2.12 -23.88
N SER A 77 10.91 -1.65 -22.69
CA SER A 77 11.79 -1.70 -21.52
C SER A 77 11.16 -2.59 -20.46
N SER A 78 11.94 -3.09 -19.51
CA SER A 78 11.45 -3.85 -18.36
C SER A 78 11.91 -3.21 -17.05
N ALA A 79 11.09 -3.31 -16.01
CA ALA A 79 11.40 -2.85 -14.66
C ALA A 79 10.86 -3.81 -13.60
N THR A 80 11.35 -3.64 -12.38
CA THR A 80 11.00 -4.44 -11.21
C THR A 80 10.17 -3.61 -10.24
N VAL A 81 9.06 -4.17 -9.78
CA VAL A 81 8.31 -3.65 -8.63
C VAL A 81 8.75 -4.39 -7.38
N ASN A 82 9.12 -3.63 -6.35
CA ASN A 82 9.54 -4.12 -5.04
C ASN A 82 8.51 -3.69 -3.99
N MET A 83 7.90 -4.66 -3.31
CA MET A 83 6.89 -4.43 -2.27
C MET A 83 7.41 -4.86 -0.92
N THR A 84 7.20 -4.00 0.09
CA THR A 84 7.41 -4.32 1.51
C THR A 84 6.05 -4.41 2.20
N ILE A 85 5.71 -5.59 2.70
CA ILE A 85 4.46 -5.84 3.42
C ILE A 85 4.77 -5.86 4.92
N ILE A 86 4.15 -4.96 5.67
CA ILE A 86 4.37 -4.78 7.11
C ILE A 86 3.14 -5.14 7.95
N THR A 87 3.33 -5.35 9.25
CA THR A 87 2.22 -5.59 10.19
C THR A 87 1.37 -4.34 10.39
N HIS A 88 0.07 -4.54 10.60
CA HIS A 88 -0.82 -3.47 11.04
C HIS A 88 -0.34 -2.82 12.34
N PRO A 89 -0.61 -1.52 12.56
CA PRO A 89 -0.43 -0.91 13.87
C PRO A 89 -1.25 -1.70 14.91
N LYS A 90 -0.65 -1.97 16.07
CA LYS A 90 -1.40 -2.51 17.20
C LYS A 90 -2.27 -1.39 17.77
N THR A 91 -3.58 -1.55 17.76
CA THR A 91 -4.46 -0.73 18.59
C THR A 91 -4.33 -1.25 20.02
N ASN A 92 -3.79 -0.44 20.93
CA ASN A 92 -4.01 -0.70 22.35
C ASN A 92 -5.47 -0.33 22.60
N ASP A 93 -6.30 -1.26 23.08
CA ASP A 93 -7.63 -0.89 23.58
C ASP A 93 -7.41 0.02 24.80
N ASP A 94 -7.92 1.26 24.75
CA ASP A 94 -8.11 2.06 25.95
C ASP A 94 -9.25 1.41 26.75
N TYR A 95 -8.85 0.62 27.73
CA TYR A 95 -9.76 -0.10 28.62
C TYR A 95 -10.26 0.87 29.69
N ASP A 96 -11.38 1.57 29.43
CA ASP A 96 -12.11 2.31 30.47
C ASP A 96 -13.12 1.36 31.14
N GLU A 97 -12.78 0.84 32.31
CA GLU A 97 -13.73 0.13 33.16
C GLU A 97 -14.67 1.14 33.81
N THR A 98 -15.90 1.22 33.32
CA THR A 98 -16.98 1.77 34.14
C THR A 98 -17.50 0.65 35.04
N TYR A 99 -17.36 0.81 36.36
CA TYR A 99 -18.06 -0.04 37.32
C TYR A 99 -19.57 0.24 37.21
N VAL A 100 -20.38 -0.82 37.09
CA VAL A 100 -21.84 -0.70 37.17
C VAL A 100 -22.21 -0.15 38.56
N ASP A 101 -23.20 0.75 38.64
CA ASP A 101 -23.77 1.36 39.85
C ASP A 101 -22.98 2.48 40.57
N VAL A 102 -22.20 3.32 39.87
CA VAL A 102 -21.75 4.60 40.45
C VAL A 102 -22.36 5.79 39.71
N LEU A 103 -23.00 6.69 40.47
CA LEU A 103 -23.74 7.84 39.99
C LEU A 103 -22.81 8.82 39.22
N VAL A 104 -22.98 8.87 37.92
CA VAL A 104 -22.24 9.76 37.03
C VAL A 104 -22.76 11.19 37.20
N THR A 105 -22.05 12.01 37.97
CA THR A 105 -22.26 13.47 38.02
C THR A 105 -21.18 14.12 37.17
N ILE A 106 -21.40 14.23 35.86
CA ILE A 106 -20.49 14.97 34.98
C ILE A 106 -20.80 16.45 35.19
N HIS A 107 -19.98 17.12 35.99
CA HIS A 107 -19.83 18.56 35.86
C HIS A 107 -19.09 18.82 34.54
N ILE A 108 -19.88 19.04 33.48
CA ILE A 108 -19.38 19.73 32.31
C ILE A 108 -18.99 21.14 32.74
N LEU A 109 -17.69 21.43 32.71
CA LEU A 109 -17.06 22.66 32.20
C LEU A 109 -15.71 22.91 32.92
N SER A 110 -14.77 23.40 32.11
CA SER A 110 -13.49 24.06 32.43
C SER A 110 -12.38 23.19 33.03
N ASN A 111 -11.35 22.94 32.22
CA ASN A 111 -10.01 23.54 32.36
C ASN A 111 -9.05 22.81 31.39
N ASP A 112 -9.22 23.00 30.08
CA ASP A 112 -8.21 23.77 29.32
C ASP A 112 -7.44 24.76 30.20
N ASN A 113 -6.25 24.35 30.65
CA ASN A 113 -5.11 25.25 30.77
C ASN A 113 -3.82 24.42 30.85
N ASP A 114 -2.93 24.68 29.89
CA ASP A 114 -1.56 24.19 29.79
C ASP A 114 -0.76 24.37 31.09
N ASP A 115 0.14 23.42 31.41
CA ASP A 115 1.56 23.74 31.65
C ASP A 115 2.41 22.46 31.69
N TYR A 116 3.49 22.45 30.90
CA TYR A 116 4.54 21.44 30.98
C TYR A 116 5.59 21.90 32.00
N THR A 117 5.63 21.27 33.17
CA THR A 117 6.88 21.01 33.90
C THR A 117 6.78 19.72 34.69
#